data_AF-A0A6I2IHS7-F1
#
_entry.id   AF-A0A6I2IHS7-F1
#
_cell.length_a   1.000
_cell.length_b   1.000
_cell.length_c   1.000
_cell.angle_alpha   90.00
_cell.angle_beta   90.00
_cell.angle_gamma   90.00
#
_symmetry.space_group_name_H-M   'P 1'
#
loop_
_entity.id
_entity.type
_entity.pdbx_description
1 polymer ?
#
loop_
_entity_poly.entity_id
_entity_poly.type
_entity_poly.pdbx_seq_one_letter_code
_entity_poly.pdbx_strand_id
1 'polypeptide(L)'
;MSTQLQENRVGPGAYFALAFAAVFFSGLLGGKEWYGVFDFTTLNGAFGKVVSGVNQQGDAISTTTSAFRGQGGHGAMDGFLFALGLIPAVMFALGMINVLEHYGALRAARRLLTPLLRPLMGIPGNTGLALIGSLQSTDVGASLTRNLSDEGHITEKEKDIFAMFQFSAGAMITNFFSSGAILFTLVAVDGSTAVPTSIGACIAVMFIMKIVGANLMRLVLSISEKKATSTASAQGEAL
;
A
#
# COMPACT_ATOMS: atom_id res chain seq x y z
N MET A 1 -25.16 2.27 25.98
CA MET A 1 -25.40 2.58 24.56
C MET A 1 -24.87 3.99 24.21
N SER A 2 -23.63 4.32 24.60
CA SER A 2 -23.06 5.67 24.50
C SER A 2 -21.60 5.70 24.03
N THR A 3 -20.89 4.57 24.04
CA THR A 3 -19.44 4.53 23.72
C THR A 3 -19.13 4.53 22.22
N GLN A 4 -20.07 4.09 21.37
CA GLN A 4 -19.85 3.97 19.91
C GLN A 4 -20.04 5.28 19.12
N LEU A 5 -20.60 6.34 19.73
CA LEU A 5 -20.87 7.61 19.04
C LEU A 5 -19.72 8.63 19.17
N GLN A 6 -18.82 8.48 20.15
CA GLN A 6 -17.69 9.39 20.34
C GLN A 6 -16.51 9.11 19.39
N GLU A 7 -16.40 7.91 18.82
CA GLU A 7 -15.27 7.50 17.99
C GLU A 7 -15.31 8.07 16.55
N ASN A 8 -16.41 8.72 16.16
CA ASN A 8 -16.70 9.07 14.76
C ASN A 8 -16.39 10.53 14.37
N ARG A 9 -15.97 11.39 15.31
CA ARG A 9 -15.56 12.77 14.99
C ARG A 9 -14.07 12.84 14.69
N VAL A 10 -13.75 12.57 13.42
CA VAL A 10 -12.43 12.89 12.85
C VAL A 10 -12.24 14.40 12.90
N GLY A 11 -11.30 14.86 13.72
CA GLY A 11 -10.97 16.28 13.82
C GLY A 11 -10.26 16.81 12.57
N PRO A 12 -10.23 18.13 12.34
CA PRO A 12 -9.58 18.73 11.18
C PRO A 12 -8.08 18.40 11.08
N GLY A 13 -7.40 18.21 12.22
CA GLY A 13 -5.98 17.81 12.26
C GLY A 13 -5.70 16.46 11.61
N ALA A 14 -6.64 15.52 11.66
CA ALA A 14 -6.50 14.20 11.04
C ALA A 14 -6.58 14.27 9.51
N TYR A 15 -7.40 15.17 8.95
CA TYR A 15 -7.44 15.41 7.51
C TYR A 15 -6.19 16.13 7.01
N PHE A 16 -5.65 17.06 7.80
CA PHE A 16 -4.38 17.69 7.50
C PHE A 16 -3.23 16.67 7.49
N ALA A 17 -3.16 15.80 8.49
CA ALA A 17 -2.17 14.71 8.54
C ALA A 17 -2.30 13.76 7.34
N LEU A 18 -3.52 13.46 6.88
CA LEU A 18 -3.75 12.67 5.67
C LEU A 18 -3.25 13.36 4.40
N ALA A 19 -3.53 14.66 4.24
CA ALA A 19 -3.04 15.44 3.10
C ALA A 19 -1.51 15.54 3.10
N PHE A 20 -0.90 15.77 4.26
CA PHE A 20 0.54 15.74 4.42
C PHE A 20 1.12 14.37 4.04
N ALA A 21 0.53 13.27 4.51
CA ALA A 21 0.97 11.92 4.16
C ALA A 21 0.94 11.68 2.65
N ALA A 22 -0.13 12.13 1.98
CA ALA A 22 -0.28 11.98 0.53
C ALA A 22 0.83 12.72 -0.22
N VAL A 23 1.17 13.95 0.18
CA VAL A 23 2.26 14.71 -0.43
C VAL A 23 3.62 14.10 -0.10
N PHE A 24 3.84 13.76 1.17
CA PHE A 24 5.12 13.25 1.69
C PHE A 24 5.57 11.95 1.04
N PHE A 25 4.66 10.99 0.84
CA PHE A 25 4.99 9.71 0.20
C PHE A 25 4.87 9.74 -1.34
N SER A 26 4.41 10.84 -1.94
CA SER A 26 4.17 10.89 -3.40
C SER A 26 5.44 11.00 -4.26
N GLY A 27 6.54 11.54 -3.73
CA GLY A 27 7.71 11.90 -4.53
C GLY A 27 7.59 13.25 -5.25
N LEU A 28 6.45 13.96 -5.15
CA LEU A 28 6.18 15.19 -5.92
C LEU A 28 7.07 16.37 -5.52
N LEU A 29 7.53 16.38 -4.27
CA LEU A 29 8.37 17.45 -3.71
C LEU A 29 9.85 17.08 -3.70
N GLY A 30 10.24 15.99 -4.37
CA GLY A 30 11.62 15.53 -4.40
C GLY A 30 12.58 16.53 -5.06
N GLY A 31 13.76 16.73 -4.47
CA GLY A 31 14.79 17.60 -5.04
C GLY A 31 15.72 18.25 -4.02
N LYS A 32 16.59 19.14 -4.49
CA LYS A 32 17.52 19.92 -3.65
C LYS A 32 16.93 21.22 -3.08
N GLU A 33 15.67 21.49 -3.42
CA GLU A 33 14.97 22.68 -2.95
C GLU A 33 14.55 22.54 -1.48
N TRP A 34 14.30 23.67 -0.81
CA TRP A 34 13.96 23.71 0.62
C TRP A 34 12.72 22.87 0.96
N TYR A 35 11.77 22.75 0.03
CA TYR A 35 10.54 21.98 0.20
C TYR A 35 10.77 20.47 0.09
N GLY A 36 11.97 20.02 -0.32
CA GLY A 36 12.36 18.62 -0.33
C GLY A 36 12.38 17.99 1.07
N VAL A 37 12.40 18.79 2.14
CA VAL A 37 12.19 18.28 3.52
C VAL A 37 10.80 17.65 3.70
N PHE A 38 9.82 18.01 2.88
CA PHE A 38 8.49 17.41 2.91
C PHE A 38 8.35 16.23 1.97
N ASP A 39 9.47 15.69 1.46
CA ASP A 39 9.49 14.53 0.58
C ASP A 39 10.20 13.35 1.25
N PHE A 40 9.54 12.20 1.25
CA PHE A 40 10.08 10.98 1.85
C PHE A 40 11.41 10.58 1.21
N THR A 41 11.52 10.64 -0.13
CA THR A 41 12.71 10.17 -0.84
C THR A 41 13.93 11.05 -0.57
N THR A 42 13.71 12.36 -0.44
CA THR A 42 14.72 13.35 -0.14
C THR A 42 15.22 13.24 1.30
N LEU A 43 14.32 13.10 2.28
CA LEU A 43 14.70 12.91 3.69
C LEU A 43 15.33 11.54 3.95
N ASN A 44 14.84 10.50 3.29
CA ASN A 44 15.40 9.15 3.40
C ASN A 44 16.86 9.11 2.91
N GLY A 45 17.19 9.96 1.93
CA GLY A 45 18.52 10.05 1.37
C GLY A 45 18.94 8.77 0.64
N ALA A 46 20.26 8.62 0.44
CA ALA A 46 20.84 7.47 -0.23
C ALA A 46 21.69 6.63 0.74
N PHE A 47 21.08 5.62 1.34
CA PHE A 47 21.80 4.62 2.14
C PHE A 47 22.41 3.53 1.25
N GLY A 48 23.57 3.00 1.67
CA GLY A 48 24.23 1.88 0.98
C GLY A 48 25.01 2.24 -0.29
N LYS A 49 25.41 3.50 -0.44
CA LYS A 49 26.43 3.91 -1.43
C LYS A 49 27.81 3.61 -0.86
N VAL A 50 28.52 2.67 -1.48
CA VAL A 50 29.91 2.34 -1.14
C VAL A 50 30.81 2.95 -2.21
N VAL A 51 31.91 3.58 -1.82
CA VAL A 51 32.90 4.07 -2.79
C VAL A 51 33.57 2.85 -3.42
N SER A 52 33.31 2.61 -4.70
CA SER A 52 33.85 1.47 -5.45
C SER A 52 35.13 1.78 -6.20
N GLY A 53 35.51 3.05 -6.27
CA GLY A 53 36.74 3.48 -6.89
C GLY A 53 37.02 4.94 -6.59
N VAL A 54 38.29 5.27 -6.41
CA VAL A 54 38.76 6.64 -6.27
C VAL A 54 39.72 6.89 -7.42
N ASN A 55 39.31 7.69 -8.38
CA ASN A 55 40.17 8.14 -9.47
C ASN A 55 40.55 9.59 -9.23
N GLN A 56 41.84 9.84 -9.06
CA GLN A 56 42.36 11.20 -8.99
C GLN A 56 42.66 11.68 -10.41
N GLN A 57 41.96 12.72 -10.85
CA GLN A 57 42.21 13.35 -12.14
C GLN A 57 42.65 14.80 -11.88
N GLY A 58 43.95 14.99 -11.70
CA GLY A 58 44.54 16.26 -11.26
C GLY A 58 44.30 16.53 -9.77
N ASP A 59 43.85 17.76 -9.45
CA ASP A 59 43.59 18.21 -8.06
C ASP A 59 42.16 17.86 -7.58
N ALA A 60 41.35 17.21 -8.43
CA ALA A 60 40.00 16.77 -8.11
C ALA A 60 39.95 15.24 -7.92
N ILE A 61 39.49 14.80 -6.75
CA ILE A 61 39.23 13.39 -6.44
C ILE A 61 37.83 13.04 -6.96
N SER A 62 37.76 12.20 -8.00
CA SER A 62 36.50 11.65 -8.51
C SER A 62 36.25 10.30 -7.86
N THR A 63 35.31 10.25 -6.91
CA THR A 63 34.87 9.01 -6.25
C THR A 63 33.72 8.38 -7.03
N THR A 64 33.94 7.20 -7.59
CA THR A 64 32.86 6.36 -8.13
C THR A 64 32.19 5.66 -6.96
N THR A 65 30.92 5.96 -6.71
CA THR A 65 30.11 5.25 -5.72
C THR A 65 29.38 4.09 -6.39
N SER A 66 29.62 2.84 -5.98
CA SER A 66 28.74 1.73 -6.32
C SER A 66 27.61 1.62 -5.30
N ALA A 67 26.45 1.16 -5.75
CA ALA A 67 25.53 0.45 -4.87
C ALA A 67 26.10 -0.96 -4.63
N PHE A 68 25.72 -1.63 -3.55
CA PHE A 68 25.97 -3.07 -3.32
C PHE A 68 25.40 -3.93 -4.46
N ARG A 69 26.06 -3.90 -5.62
CA ARG A 69 25.67 -4.58 -6.86
C ARG A 69 26.85 -5.39 -7.34
N GLY A 70 26.61 -6.68 -7.47
CA GLY A 70 27.53 -7.67 -8.01
C GLY A 70 28.19 -7.21 -9.29
N GLN A 71 29.49 -6.92 -9.23
CA GLN A 71 30.39 -7.11 -10.37
C GLN A 71 31.18 -8.40 -10.16
N GLY A 72 31.43 -9.15 -11.24
CA GLY A 72 32.33 -10.32 -11.18
C GLY A 72 31.78 -11.58 -10.51
N GLY A 73 30.46 -11.73 -10.36
CA GLY A 73 29.84 -12.98 -9.85
C GLY A 73 29.42 -12.96 -8.38
N HIS A 74 29.55 -11.84 -7.67
CA HIS A 74 29.16 -11.68 -6.26
C HIS A 74 27.69 -11.27 -6.03
N GLY A 75 26.82 -11.41 -7.04
CA GLY A 75 25.44 -10.88 -7.02
C GLY A 75 24.59 -11.33 -5.82
N ALA A 76 24.76 -12.55 -5.32
CA ALA A 76 24.02 -13.04 -4.15
C ALA A 76 24.50 -12.38 -2.83
N MET A 77 25.82 -12.20 -2.65
CA MET A 77 26.38 -11.51 -1.48
C MET A 77 26.03 -10.01 -1.51
N ASP A 78 26.16 -9.38 -2.67
CA ASP A 78 25.85 -7.96 -2.83
C ASP A 78 24.35 -7.69 -2.70
N GLY A 79 23.50 -8.61 -3.17
CA GLY A 79 22.06 -8.57 -2.92
C GLY A 79 21.72 -8.66 -1.43
N PHE A 80 22.44 -9.46 -0.65
CA PHE A 80 22.28 -9.53 0.81
C PHE A 80 22.73 -8.23 1.51
N LEU A 81 23.88 -7.67 1.12
CA LEU A 81 24.36 -6.39 1.68
C LEU A 81 23.46 -5.21 1.29
N PHE A 82 22.94 -5.22 0.08
CA PHE A 82 21.91 -4.29 -0.37
C PHE A 82 20.63 -4.42 0.48
N ALA A 83 20.23 -5.64 0.84
CA ALA A 83 19.08 -5.87 1.71
C ALA A 83 19.22 -5.15 3.07
N LEU A 84 20.43 -5.17 3.66
CA LEU A 84 20.74 -4.44 4.89
C LEU A 84 20.64 -2.92 4.70
N GLY A 85 20.97 -2.41 3.51
CA GLY A 85 20.87 -0.97 3.18
C GLY A 85 19.45 -0.40 3.20
N LEU A 86 18.43 -1.24 3.27
CA LEU A 86 17.02 -0.84 3.21
C LEU A 86 16.36 -0.79 4.59
N ILE A 87 16.97 -1.43 5.59
CA ILE A 87 16.50 -1.40 6.96
C ILE A 87 16.20 0.05 7.39
N PRO A 88 17.09 1.05 7.14
CA PRO A 88 16.82 2.43 7.51
C PRO A 88 15.58 3.02 6.80
N ALA A 89 15.40 2.74 5.50
CA ALA A 89 14.31 3.29 4.70
C ALA A 89 12.95 2.72 5.12
N VAL A 90 12.88 1.41 5.36
CA VAL A 90 11.67 0.74 5.83
C VAL A 90 11.33 1.18 7.25
N MET A 91 12.32 1.25 8.15
CA MET A 91 12.12 1.75 9.51
C MET A 91 11.65 3.21 9.53
N PHE A 92 12.19 4.05 8.66
CA PHE A 92 11.77 5.45 8.53
C PHE A 92 10.33 5.54 8.02
N ALA A 93 9.95 4.78 7.00
CA ALA A 93 8.58 4.73 6.49
C ALA A 93 7.58 4.28 7.57
N LEU A 94 7.88 3.20 8.30
CA LEU A 94 7.05 2.69 9.39
C LEU A 94 6.95 3.69 10.56
N GLY A 95 8.07 4.34 10.91
CA GLY A 95 8.08 5.41 11.92
C GLY A 95 7.17 6.56 11.54
N MET A 96 7.23 7.02 10.28
CA MET A 96 6.36 8.08 9.78
C MET A 96 4.88 7.67 9.76
N ILE A 97 4.56 6.42 9.37
CA ILE A 97 3.19 5.89 9.44
C ILE A 97 2.66 5.94 10.88
N ASN A 98 3.46 5.52 11.87
CA ASN A 98 3.05 5.56 13.28
C ASN A 98 2.79 6.99 13.78
N VAL A 99 3.60 7.95 13.35
CA VAL A 99 3.38 9.38 13.68
C VAL A 99 2.07 9.88 13.05
N LEU A 100 1.83 9.56 11.78
CA LEU A 100 0.60 9.96 11.08
C LEU A 100 -0.65 9.29 11.67
N GLU A 101 -0.52 8.04 12.09
CA GLU A 101 -1.55 7.31 12.82
C GLU A 101 -1.88 7.99 14.15
N HIS A 102 -0.86 8.40 14.92
CA HIS A 102 -1.04 9.14 16.16
C HIS A 102 -1.84 10.44 15.95
N TYR A 103 -1.58 11.16 14.87
CA TYR A 103 -2.34 12.35 14.48
C TYR A 103 -3.71 12.05 13.84
N GLY A 104 -4.08 10.78 13.72
CA GLY A 104 -5.39 10.34 13.26
C GLY A 104 -5.56 10.30 11.74
N ALA A 105 -4.48 10.39 10.95
CA ALA A 105 -4.53 10.31 9.48
C ALA A 105 -5.25 9.04 9.00
N LEU A 106 -5.02 7.90 9.67
CA LEU A 106 -5.70 6.63 9.37
C LEU A 106 -7.20 6.67 9.69
N ARG A 107 -7.63 7.40 10.74
CA ARG A 107 -9.06 7.60 11.05
C ARG A 107 -9.74 8.49 10.01
N ALA A 108 -9.05 9.54 9.56
CA ALA A 108 -9.51 10.38 8.46
C ALA A 108 -9.61 9.59 7.15
N ALA A 109 -8.59 8.78 6.84
CA ALA A 109 -8.61 7.88 5.70
C ALA A 109 -9.80 6.92 5.79
N ARG A 110 -10.06 6.30 6.94
CA ARG A 110 -11.22 5.42 7.16
C ARG A 110 -12.53 6.11 6.82
N ARG A 111 -12.75 7.33 7.32
CA ARG A 111 -13.97 8.11 7.08
C ARG A 111 -14.10 8.56 5.62
N LEU A 112 -12.98 8.84 4.95
CA LEU A 112 -12.96 9.22 3.53
C LEU A 112 -13.19 7.99 2.62
N LEU A 113 -12.78 6.80 3.07
CA LEU A 113 -13.02 5.54 2.38
C LEU A 113 -14.48 5.08 2.51
N THR A 114 -15.17 5.31 3.63
CA THR A 114 -16.58 4.92 3.85
C THR A 114 -17.55 5.28 2.70
N PRO A 115 -17.60 6.54 2.18
CA PRO A 115 -18.47 6.91 1.05
C PRO A 115 -17.94 6.42 -0.31
N LEU A 116 -16.66 6.04 -0.40
CA LEU A 116 -16.02 5.61 -1.63
C LEU A 116 -16.17 4.09 -1.86
N LEU A 117 -16.09 3.29 -0.79
CA LEU A 117 -16.17 1.82 -0.87
C LEU A 117 -17.55 1.31 -1.32
N ARG A 118 -18.63 2.02 -0.95
CA ARG A 118 -20.00 1.64 -1.27
C ARG A 118 -20.33 1.72 -2.77
N PRO A 119 -20.06 2.82 -3.49
CA PRO A 119 -20.24 2.86 -4.94
C PRO A 119 -19.21 2.00 -5.69
N LEU A 120 -17.98 1.92 -5.19
CA LEU A 120 -16.88 1.29 -5.91
C LEU A 120 -16.90 -0.25 -5.84
N MET A 121 -17.30 -0.83 -4.70
CA MET A 121 -17.26 -2.29 -4.48
C MET A 121 -18.55 -2.85 -3.87
N GLY A 122 -19.48 -2.00 -3.45
CA GLY A 122 -20.75 -2.45 -2.86
C GLY A 122 -20.65 -2.90 -1.41
N ILE A 123 -19.56 -2.61 -0.70
CA ILE A 123 -19.36 -2.99 0.70
C ILE A 123 -19.66 -1.83 1.66
N PRO A 124 -20.13 -2.11 2.89
CA PRO A 124 -20.49 -1.08 3.86
C PRO A 124 -19.21 -0.45 4.44
N GLY A 125 -19.23 0.87 4.65
CA GLY A 125 -18.05 1.60 5.11
C GLY A 125 -17.58 1.27 6.54
N ASN A 126 -18.35 0.48 7.31
CA ASN A 126 -17.94 -0.09 8.59
C ASN A 126 -16.71 -1.00 8.44
N THR A 127 -16.51 -1.61 7.25
CA THR A 127 -15.33 -2.41 6.87
C THR A 127 -14.02 -1.61 6.82
N GLY A 128 -14.06 -0.28 6.95
CA GLY A 128 -12.87 0.56 6.80
C GLY A 128 -11.71 0.24 7.76
N LEU A 129 -11.98 -0.29 8.97
CA LEU A 129 -10.92 -0.72 9.87
C LEU A 129 -10.25 -2.01 9.39
N ALA A 130 -11.07 -2.98 9.00
CA ALA A 130 -10.59 -4.23 8.41
C ALA A 130 -9.82 -3.97 7.10
N LEU A 131 -10.20 -2.95 6.34
CA LEU A 131 -9.50 -2.52 5.13
C LEU A 131 -8.10 -2.01 5.47
N ILE A 132 -7.98 -1.11 6.44
CA ILE A 132 -6.69 -0.59 6.90
C ILE A 132 -5.83 -1.74 7.45
N GLY A 133 -6.39 -2.60 8.30
CA GLY A 133 -5.71 -3.79 8.81
C GLY A 133 -5.19 -4.68 7.67
N SER A 134 -6.01 -4.93 6.65
CA SER A 134 -5.64 -5.76 5.49
C SER A 134 -4.50 -5.21 4.63
N LEU A 135 -4.26 -3.89 4.66
CA LEU A 135 -3.15 -3.26 3.95
C LEU A 135 -1.82 -3.42 4.70
N GLN A 136 -1.87 -3.65 6.02
CA GLN A 136 -0.70 -3.90 6.86
C GLN A 136 -0.42 -5.39 7.01
N SER A 137 -1.47 -6.20 7.14
CA SER A 137 -1.41 -7.64 7.25
C SER A 137 -2.71 -8.27 6.78
N THR A 138 -2.60 -9.21 5.85
CA THR A 138 -3.75 -10.00 5.37
C THR A 138 -4.45 -10.72 6.52
N ASP A 139 -3.70 -11.21 7.51
CA ASP A 139 -4.25 -11.99 8.64
C ASP A 139 -5.07 -11.08 9.57
N VAL A 140 -4.57 -9.89 9.87
CA VAL A 140 -5.30 -8.88 10.66
C VAL A 140 -6.56 -8.45 9.93
N GLY A 141 -6.48 -8.19 8.61
CA GLY A 141 -7.64 -7.88 7.78
C GLY A 141 -8.73 -8.96 7.83
N ALA A 142 -8.33 -10.23 7.68
CA ALA A 142 -9.24 -11.37 7.69
C ALA A 142 -9.94 -11.54 9.05
N SER A 143 -9.19 -11.43 10.16
CA SER A 143 -9.76 -11.52 11.51
C SER A 143 -10.79 -10.42 11.80
N LEU A 144 -10.50 -9.17 11.44
CA LEU A 144 -11.42 -8.04 11.62
C LEU A 144 -12.66 -8.18 10.71
N THR A 145 -12.48 -8.73 9.52
CA THR A 145 -13.60 -9.01 8.59
C THR A 145 -14.52 -10.08 9.13
N ARG A 146 -13.95 -11.13 9.71
CA ARG A 146 -14.72 -12.18 10.38
C ARG A 146 -15.54 -11.61 11.53
N ASN A 147 -14.95 -10.79 12.40
CA ASN A 147 -15.69 -10.16 13.50
C ASN A 147 -16.88 -9.33 12.99
N LEU A 148 -16.68 -8.55 11.93
CA LEU A 148 -17.77 -7.79 11.31
C LEU A 148 -18.90 -8.68 10.75
N SER A 149 -18.57 -9.87 10.26
CA SER A 149 -19.55 -10.86 9.78
C SER A 149 -20.29 -11.49 10.95
N ASP A 150 -19.56 -11.91 11.98
CA ASP A 150 -20.09 -12.57 13.17
C ASP A 150 -21.03 -11.62 13.97
N GLU A 151 -20.73 -10.31 13.96
CA GLU A 151 -21.55 -9.25 14.56
C GLU A 151 -22.74 -8.80 13.67
N GLY A 152 -22.89 -9.36 12.46
CA GLY A 152 -23.96 -9.01 11.52
C GLY A 152 -23.83 -7.62 10.90
N HIS A 153 -22.64 -7.02 10.94
CA HIS A 153 -22.36 -5.72 10.33
C HIS A 153 -22.11 -5.79 8.81
N ILE A 154 -21.80 -6.99 8.28
CA ILE A 154 -21.68 -7.28 6.85
C ILE A 154 -22.44 -8.56 6.49
N THR A 155 -22.99 -8.60 5.29
CA THR A 155 -23.60 -9.82 4.72
C THR A 155 -22.54 -10.80 4.23
N GLU A 156 -22.91 -12.07 4.07
CA GLU A 156 -22.03 -13.10 3.46
C GLU A 156 -21.52 -12.68 2.07
N LYS A 157 -22.39 -12.09 1.25
CA LYS A 157 -22.01 -11.55 -0.06
C LYS A 157 -20.96 -10.44 0.04
N GLU A 158 -21.14 -9.50 0.97
CA GLU A 158 -20.18 -8.42 1.20
C GLU A 158 -18.86 -8.94 1.77
N LYS A 159 -18.91 -9.96 2.65
CA LYS A 159 -17.74 -10.66 3.17
C LYS A 159 -16.92 -11.28 2.04
N ASP A 160 -17.56 -12.00 1.11
CA ASP A 160 -16.88 -12.65 -0.01
C ASP A 160 -16.24 -11.65 -0.98
N ILE A 161 -16.95 -10.56 -1.31
CA ILE A 161 -16.41 -9.45 -2.12
C ILE A 161 -15.18 -8.85 -1.43
N PHE A 162 -15.28 -8.64 -0.11
CA PHE A 162 -14.21 -8.02 0.65
C PHE A 162 -13.02 -8.96 0.88
N ALA A 163 -13.24 -10.26 1.03
CA ALA A 163 -12.19 -11.26 1.06
C ALA A 163 -11.42 -11.27 -0.27
N MET A 164 -12.12 -11.23 -1.41
CA MET A 164 -11.46 -11.12 -2.72
C MET A 164 -10.62 -9.85 -2.86
N PHE A 165 -11.11 -8.71 -2.35
CA PHE A 165 -10.32 -7.48 -2.31
C PHE A 165 -9.01 -7.67 -1.50
N GLN A 166 -9.09 -8.32 -0.34
CA GLN A 166 -7.93 -8.53 0.54
C GLN A 166 -6.90 -9.44 -0.12
N PHE A 167 -7.32 -10.57 -0.71
CA PHE A 167 -6.42 -11.54 -1.31
C PHE A 167 -5.85 -11.13 -2.68
N SER A 168 -6.52 -10.25 -3.45
CA SER A 168 -6.09 -9.91 -4.82
C SER A 168 -4.72 -9.19 -4.91
N ALA A 169 -4.32 -8.44 -3.88
CA ALA A 169 -2.97 -7.85 -3.80
C ALA A 169 -2.54 -7.48 -2.37
N GLY A 170 -3.16 -8.01 -1.31
CA GLY A 170 -2.78 -7.69 0.08
C GLY A 170 -1.32 -8.04 0.37
N ALA A 171 -0.95 -9.30 0.15
CA ALA A 171 0.43 -9.77 0.30
C ALA A 171 1.43 -9.06 -0.65
N MET A 172 0.97 -8.67 -1.84
CA MET A 172 1.81 -7.95 -2.79
C MET A 172 2.12 -6.54 -2.30
N ILE A 173 1.16 -5.82 -1.71
CA ILE A 173 1.38 -4.49 -1.14
C ILE A 173 2.35 -4.56 0.04
N THR A 174 2.16 -5.52 0.95
CA THR A 174 3.06 -5.69 2.11
C THR A 174 4.46 -6.09 1.65
N ASN A 175 4.58 -6.99 0.67
CA ASN A 175 5.88 -7.33 0.06
C ASN A 175 6.47 -6.15 -0.72
N PHE A 176 5.65 -5.33 -1.36
CA PHE A 176 6.12 -4.18 -2.11
C PHE A 176 6.72 -3.12 -1.17
N PHE A 177 6.08 -2.83 -0.04
CA PHE A 177 6.65 -1.90 0.94
C PHE A 177 7.81 -2.51 1.75
N SER A 178 7.79 -3.82 1.98
CA SER A 178 8.88 -4.54 2.68
C SER A 178 10.13 -4.69 1.81
N SER A 179 9.96 -5.07 0.53
CA SER A 179 11.06 -5.42 -0.36
C SER A 179 10.87 -5.02 -1.85
N GLY A 180 9.72 -4.53 -2.29
CA GLY A 180 9.54 -4.06 -3.68
C GLY A 180 10.05 -2.64 -3.93
N ALA A 181 9.97 -1.75 -2.93
CA ALA A 181 10.45 -0.36 -3.01
C ALA A 181 11.96 -0.28 -3.33
N ILE A 182 12.67 -1.33 -2.94
CA ILE A 182 14.06 -1.64 -3.28
C ILE A 182 14.34 -1.51 -4.79
N LEU A 183 13.41 -1.98 -5.63
CA LEU A 183 13.61 -2.02 -7.07
C LEU A 183 13.71 -0.61 -7.67
N PHE A 184 13.15 0.41 -7.02
CA PHE A 184 13.19 1.80 -7.49
C PHE A 184 14.50 2.50 -7.15
N THR A 185 15.28 1.96 -6.21
CA THR A 185 16.66 2.41 -5.98
C THR A 185 17.65 1.72 -6.93
N LEU A 186 17.16 0.82 -7.80
CA LEU A 186 17.97 0.24 -8.86
C LEU A 186 18.29 1.28 -9.93
N VAL A 187 19.57 1.35 -10.28
CA VAL A 187 20.12 2.24 -11.31
C VAL A 187 20.82 1.33 -12.32
N ALA A 188 20.47 1.47 -13.58
CA ALA A 188 21.06 0.74 -14.68
C ALA A 188 22.52 1.19 -14.90
N VAL A 189 23.25 0.44 -15.73
CA VAL A 189 24.68 0.64 -15.98
C VAL A 189 24.96 2.01 -16.63
N ASP A 190 23.95 2.59 -17.28
CA ASP A 190 23.96 3.92 -17.89
C ASP A 190 23.65 5.06 -16.91
N GLY A 191 23.43 4.78 -15.63
CA GLY A 191 23.08 5.78 -14.62
C GLY A 191 21.60 6.16 -14.58
N SER A 192 20.75 5.56 -15.42
CA SER A 192 19.30 5.76 -15.41
C SER A 192 18.61 4.89 -14.34
N THR A 193 17.42 5.25 -13.88
CA THR A 193 16.63 4.40 -12.97
C THR A 193 16.26 3.10 -13.65
N ALA A 194 16.62 1.95 -13.08
CA ALA A 194 16.36 0.63 -13.66
C ALA A 194 14.85 0.31 -13.70
N VAL A 195 14.07 0.91 -12.82
CA VAL A 195 12.61 0.93 -12.90
C VAL A 195 12.19 2.33 -13.34
N PRO A 196 11.71 2.51 -14.59
CA PRO A 196 11.30 3.82 -15.12
C PRO A 196 9.94 4.29 -14.56
N THR A 197 9.33 3.51 -13.67
CA THR A 197 8.01 3.74 -13.09
C THR A 197 8.15 4.36 -11.70
N SER A 198 7.15 5.10 -11.22
CA SER A 198 7.13 5.62 -9.84
C SER A 198 6.55 4.60 -8.85
N ILE A 199 6.96 4.70 -7.58
CA ILE A 199 6.37 3.93 -6.47
C ILE A 199 4.84 4.09 -6.46
N GLY A 200 4.37 5.34 -6.64
CA GLY A 200 2.95 5.66 -6.71
C GLY A 200 2.21 4.95 -7.84
N ALA A 201 2.80 4.85 -9.03
CA ALA A 201 2.19 4.14 -10.15
C ALA A 201 2.05 2.63 -9.88
N CYS A 202 3.04 2.00 -9.25
CA CYS A 202 2.94 0.59 -8.88
C CYS A 202 1.88 0.34 -7.80
N ILE A 203 1.80 1.21 -6.77
CA ILE A 203 0.74 1.17 -5.76
C ILE A 203 -0.64 1.36 -6.43
N ALA A 204 -0.76 2.29 -7.37
CA ALA A 204 -2.00 2.54 -8.09
C ALA A 204 -2.46 1.28 -8.85
N VAL A 205 -1.57 0.61 -9.57
CA VAL A 205 -1.89 -0.65 -10.28
C VAL A 205 -2.37 -1.73 -9.30
N MET A 206 -1.67 -1.92 -8.18
CA MET A 206 -2.07 -2.89 -7.15
C MET A 206 -3.47 -2.58 -6.59
N PHE A 207 -3.76 -1.32 -6.28
CA PHE A 207 -5.09 -0.90 -5.80
C PHE A 207 -6.19 -1.07 -6.85
N ILE A 208 -5.92 -0.70 -8.11
CA ILE A 208 -6.86 -0.88 -9.22
C ILE A 208 -7.20 -2.37 -9.37
N MET A 209 -6.21 -3.25 -9.37
CA MET A 209 -6.44 -4.69 -9.50
C MET A 209 -7.25 -5.26 -8.32
N LYS A 210 -7.06 -4.76 -7.09
CA LYS A 210 -7.92 -5.15 -5.95
C LYS A 210 -9.38 -4.75 -6.17
N ILE A 211 -9.62 -3.54 -6.67
CA ILE A 211 -10.98 -3.05 -6.97
C ILE A 211 -11.62 -3.87 -8.10
N VAL A 212 -10.85 -4.19 -9.15
CA VAL A 212 -11.31 -5.05 -10.26
C VAL A 212 -11.67 -6.44 -9.74
N GLY A 213 -10.80 -7.07 -8.94
CA GLY A 213 -11.05 -8.38 -8.36
C GLY A 213 -12.31 -8.42 -7.49
N ALA A 214 -12.52 -7.40 -6.65
CA ALA A 214 -13.72 -7.26 -5.84
C ALA A 214 -14.99 -7.13 -6.71
N ASN A 215 -14.95 -6.33 -7.77
CA ASN A 215 -16.09 -6.15 -8.67
C ASN A 215 -16.36 -7.38 -9.55
N LEU A 216 -15.33 -8.13 -9.92
CA LEU A 216 -15.49 -9.40 -10.61
C LEU A 216 -16.21 -10.41 -9.70
N MET A 217 -15.81 -10.49 -8.42
CA MET A 217 -16.50 -11.33 -7.44
C MET A 217 -17.97 -10.89 -7.26
N ARG A 218 -18.22 -9.59 -7.17
CA ARG A 218 -19.58 -9.03 -7.09
C ARG A 218 -20.43 -9.42 -8.29
N LEU A 219 -19.87 -9.40 -9.50
CA LEU A 219 -20.53 -9.83 -10.73
C LEU A 219 -20.85 -11.33 -10.71
N VAL A 220 -19.86 -12.17 -10.38
CA VAL A 220 -20.01 -13.63 -10.31
C VAL A 220 -21.10 -14.01 -9.31
N LEU A 221 -21.09 -13.44 -8.10
CA LEU A 221 -22.11 -13.70 -7.09
C LEU A 221 -23.51 -13.28 -7.58
N SER A 222 -23.61 -12.11 -8.23
CA SER A 222 -24.91 -11.62 -8.73
C SER A 222 -25.46 -12.45 -9.89
N ILE A 223 -24.60 -13.05 -10.73
CA ILE A 223 -25.01 -13.98 -11.79
C ILE A 223 -25.46 -15.31 -11.18
N SER A 224 -24.71 -15.84 -10.22
CA SER A 224 -25.05 -17.09 -9.51
C SER A 224 -26.39 -16.98 -8.77
N GLU A 225 -26.63 -15.87 -8.07
CA GLU A 225 -27.91 -15.60 -7.41
C GLU A 225 -29.07 -15.54 -8.42
N LYS A 226 -28.92 -14.80 -9.53
CA LYS A 226 -29.94 -14.74 -10.60
C LYS A 226 -30.27 -16.10 -11.18
N LYS A 227 -29.26 -16.94 -11.40
CA LYS A 227 -29.43 -18.31 -11.91
C LYS A 227 -30.15 -19.21 -10.89
N ALA A 228 -29.87 -19.04 -9.60
CA ALA A 228 -30.55 -19.78 -8.55
C ALA A 228 -32.04 -19.39 -8.46
N THR A 229 -32.34 -18.08 -8.51
CA THR A 229 -33.71 -17.56 -8.48
C THR A 229 -34.52 -17.97 -9.72
N SER A 230 -33.93 -17.93 -10.92
CA SER A 230 -34.62 -18.38 -12.15
C SER A 230 -34.90 -19.88 -12.18
N THR A 231 -34.03 -20.68 -11.56
CA THR A 231 -34.25 -22.13 -11.45
C THR A 231 -35.36 -22.45 -10.44
N ALA A 232 -35.41 -21.71 -9.32
CA ALA A 232 -36.45 -21.85 -8.31
C ALA A 232 -37.84 -21.40 -8.83
N SER A 233 -37.92 -20.32 -9.61
CA SER A 233 -39.20 -19.88 -10.20
C SER A 233 -39.70 -20.88 -11.26
N ALA A 234 -38.82 -21.42 -12.09
CA ALA A 234 -39.18 -22.43 -13.09
C ALA A 234 -39.66 -23.76 -12.47
N GLN A 235 -39.22 -24.09 -11.25
CA GLN A 235 -39.72 -25.26 -10.51
C GLN A 235 -41.04 -24.97 -9.78
N GLY A 236 -41.28 -23.72 -9.36
CA GLY A 236 -42.53 -23.31 -8.71
C GLY A 236 -43.73 -23.16 -9.66
N GLU A 237 -43.49 -22.90 -10.95
CA GLU A 237 -44.54 -22.86 -12.00
C GLU A 237 -44.87 -24.26 -12.58
N ALA A 238 -44.12 -25.29 -12.20
CA ALA A 238 -44.32 -26.67 -12.65
C ALA A 238 -45.12 -27.55 -11.66
N LEU A 239 -45.73 -26.93 -10.64
CA LEU A 239 -46.63 -27.53 -9.65
C LEU A 239 -48.02 -26.88 -9.73
#